data_AF-A0AA88GFW0-F1
#
_entry.id   AF-A0AA88GFW0-F1
#
_cell.length_a   1.000
_cell.length_b   1.000
_cell.length_c   1.000
_cell.angle_alpha   90.00
_cell.angle_beta   90.00
_cell.angle_gamma   90.00
#
_symmetry.space_group_name_H-M   'P 1'
#
loop_
_entity.id
_entity.type
_entity.pdbx_description
1 polymer ?
#
loop_
_entity_poly.entity_id
_entity_poly.type
_entity_poly.pdbx_seq_one_letter_code
_entity_poly.pdbx_strand_id
1 'polypeptide(L)'
;MAILMMMIALVHATRIQVSTSTELWGKINTLKAGDELLIRGGSYTTNVAGYYKLVTLRGNLTHPIRVYALSNETVLISGDSAGSQNIVNLDVEYAVFENLQFTLGSRGVRVQHAQHSQFLNLKVNNAGDAAFTTNDSGQTYLNLTIRGLEISNTRGTGECFYLGCNNAACKMVDCVIENNYCHDTTAASQGDGIELKTGSYGNIIRNNVIFNTKYPGITLYSTYYTNYDAAEKALAISKPNIVEGNIIWTTIDNGIQVTGNAIIRNNIIMNCGASCIAIQTNQGVVENVKLLFNTAVTAGSACLRVTNSGPGIVIANNAAYCTTALYAAQALPGDGIVKNNVIQGTTNIATANATLKIGNLAADFQQTTTLPYNLFPTATSSVLAKADSSQSVSHDFNGNARSGALDCGAYQKGSASTNPGWIPVKGFKPYVYTPSPQPSPQPSPKVSPKTSPKVSPKSSQRTNIAAIYSANTVLFIVLISTALMLM
;
A
#
# COMPACT_ATOMS: atom_id res chain seq x y z
N MET A 1 29.53 34.51 34.06
CA MET A 1 28.38 33.60 33.99
C MET A 1 27.45 34.15 32.92
N ALA A 2 27.57 33.68 31.67
CA ALA A 2 26.82 34.21 30.53
C ALA A 2 25.44 33.55 30.48
N ILE A 3 24.40 34.34 30.71
CA ILE A 3 23.00 33.90 30.62
C ILE A 3 22.67 33.79 29.13
N LEU A 4 22.61 32.55 28.64
CA LEU A 4 22.09 32.22 27.31
C LEU A 4 20.57 32.42 27.35
N MET A 5 20.11 33.59 26.94
CA MET A 5 18.69 33.87 26.69
C MET A 5 18.23 33.00 25.52
N MET A 6 17.59 31.87 25.83
CA MET A 6 16.89 31.04 24.87
C MET A 6 15.62 31.80 24.45
N MET A 7 15.66 32.49 23.31
CA MET A 7 14.45 33.06 22.72
C MET A 7 13.54 31.91 22.30
N ILE A 8 12.51 31.66 23.11
CA ILE A 8 11.39 30.81 22.74
C ILE A 8 10.57 31.62 21.74
N ALA A 9 10.80 31.40 20.44
CA ALA A 9 9.91 31.91 19.41
C ALA A 9 8.55 31.25 19.58
N LEU A 10 7.55 32.01 20.07
CA LEU A 10 6.16 31.59 20.00
C LEU A 10 5.77 31.44 18.53
N VAL A 11 5.63 30.20 18.07
CA VAL A 11 5.09 29.90 16.74
C VAL A 11 3.60 30.22 16.81
N HIS A 12 3.20 31.33 16.20
CA HIS A 12 1.78 31.72 16.09
C HIS A 12 1.12 30.84 15.01
N ALA A 13 0.16 30.01 15.40
CA ALA A 13 -0.67 29.26 14.46
C ALA A 13 -1.74 30.19 13.87
N THR A 14 -1.69 30.45 12.57
CA THR A 14 -2.69 31.28 11.88
C THR A 14 -3.73 30.40 11.21
N ARG A 15 -5.02 30.72 11.39
CA ARG A 15 -6.11 30.13 10.60
C ARG A 15 -6.49 31.06 9.45
N ILE A 16 -6.26 30.61 8.22
CA ILE A 16 -6.58 31.31 6.99
C ILE A 16 -7.81 30.65 6.36
N GLN A 17 -8.77 31.45 5.92
CA GLN A 17 -9.93 30.97 5.19
C GLN A 17 -9.86 31.43 3.73
N VAL A 18 -10.24 30.55 2.80
CA VAL A 18 -10.33 30.85 1.36
C VAL A 18 -11.66 30.37 0.78
N SER A 19 -12.20 31.12 -0.19
CA SER A 19 -13.51 30.89 -0.79
C SER A 19 -13.49 30.90 -2.33
N THR A 20 -12.35 31.22 -2.94
CA THR A 20 -12.17 31.24 -4.40
C THR A 20 -10.90 30.51 -4.83
N SER A 21 -10.82 30.15 -6.11
CA SER A 21 -9.62 29.52 -6.70
C SER A 21 -8.38 30.40 -6.57
N THR A 22 -8.52 31.70 -6.84
CA THR A 22 -7.43 32.68 -6.72
C THR A 22 -6.92 32.79 -5.29
N GLU A 23 -7.81 32.83 -4.30
CA GLU A 23 -7.42 32.85 -2.89
C GLU A 23 -6.72 31.56 -2.46
N LEU A 24 -7.28 30.40 -2.81
CA LEU A 24 -6.69 29.09 -2.49
C LEU A 24 -5.25 29.01 -2.99
N TRP A 25 -5.05 29.19 -4.29
CA TRP A 25 -3.74 29.04 -4.90
C TRP A 25 -2.77 30.19 -4.54
N GLY A 26 -3.29 31.38 -4.22
CA GLY A 26 -2.50 32.50 -3.74
C GLY A 26 -2.04 32.39 -2.29
N LYS A 27 -2.73 31.59 -1.45
CA LYS A 27 -2.43 31.47 -0.01
C LYS A 27 -1.75 30.16 0.38
N ILE A 28 -2.03 29.04 -0.29
CA ILE A 28 -1.59 27.73 0.18
C ILE A 28 -0.07 27.62 0.36
N ASN A 29 0.73 28.17 -0.55
CA ASN A 29 2.19 28.16 -0.45
C ASN A 29 2.77 29.24 0.49
N THR A 30 1.91 30.01 1.17
CA THR A 30 2.33 31.01 2.17
C THR A 30 2.26 30.48 3.60
N LEU A 31 1.66 29.30 3.79
CA LEU A 31 1.48 28.66 5.09
C LEU A 31 2.83 28.29 5.72
N LYS A 32 2.92 28.47 7.03
CA LYS A 32 4.06 28.12 7.87
C LYS A 32 3.66 27.01 8.84
N ALA A 33 4.67 26.36 9.45
CA ALA A 33 4.42 25.32 10.45
C ALA A 33 3.42 25.77 11.52
N GLY A 34 2.36 24.99 11.74
CA GLY A 34 1.27 25.27 12.66
C GLY A 34 0.08 26.01 12.04
N ASP A 35 0.19 26.51 10.81
CA ASP A 35 -0.92 27.19 10.14
C ASP A 35 -2.00 26.21 9.68
N GLU A 36 -3.22 26.73 9.64
CA GLU A 36 -4.40 26.06 9.12
C GLU A 36 -4.96 26.83 7.92
N LEU A 37 -5.22 26.13 6.82
CA LEU A 37 -5.97 26.63 5.67
C LEU A 37 -7.33 25.93 5.60
N LEU A 38 -8.38 26.66 5.95
CA LEU A 38 -9.77 26.24 5.75
C LEU A 38 -10.24 26.65 4.35
N ILE A 39 -10.56 25.66 3.53
CA ILE A 39 -11.18 25.85 2.21
C ILE A 39 -12.70 25.73 2.38
N ARG A 40 -13.43 26.79 2.03
CA ARG A 40 -14.90 26.79 2.16
C ARG A 40 -15.58 26.00 1.05
N GLY A 41 -16.75 25.46 1.34
CA GLY A 41 -17.55 24.72 0.36
C GLY A 41 -17.72 25.47 -0.97
N GLY A 42 -17.45 24.80 -2.08
CA GLY A 42 -17.45 25.39 -3.40
C GLY A 42 -16.65 24.61 -4.44
N SER A 43 -16.64 25.12 -5.66
CA SER A 43 -15.84 24.57 -6.77
C SER A 43 -14.61 25.44 -7.03
N TYR A 44 -13.47 24.78 -7.13
CA TYR A 44 -12.16 25.38 -7.34
C TYR A 44 -11.57 24.79 -8.61
N THR A 45 -10.89 25.60 -9.42
CA THR A 45 -10.19 25.13 -10.62
C THR A 45 -8.70 25.32 -10.44
N THR A 46 -7.91 24.39 -10.98
CA THR A 46 -6.46 24.55 -11.08
C THR A 46 -6.08 25.53 -12.19
N ASN A 47 -7.00 25.93 -13.09
CA ASN A 47 -6.70 26.88 -14.14
C ASN A 47 -6.72 28.35 -13.65
N VAL A 48 -5.80 28.67 -12.74
CA VAL A 48 -5.56 30.05 -12.31
C VAL A 48 -4.11 30.36 -12.60
N ALA A 49 -3.86 31.21 -13.61
CA ALA A 49 -2.52 31.47 -14.14
C ALA A 49 -1.79 30.20 -14.63
N GLY A 50 -2.53 29.29 -15.30
CA GLY A 50 -2.02 28.01 -15.81
C GLY A 50 -2.38 26.82 -14.91
N TYR A 51 -2.29 25.62 -15.47
CA TYR A 51 -2.80 24.38 -14.86
C TYR A 51 -1.86 23.73 -13.83
N TYR A 52 -0.56 24.03 -13.87
CA TYR A 52 0.40 23.44 -12.95
C TYR A 52 0.22 23.99 -11.52
N LYS A 53 -0.05 23.11 -10.55
CA LYS A 53 -0.14 23.44 -9.12
C LYS A 53 0.82 22.59 -8.31
N LEU A 54 1.96 23.17 -7.96
CA LEU A 54 2.86 22.63 -6.95
C LEU A 54 2.56 23.28 -5.60
N VAL A 55 2.24 22.46 -4.62
CA VAL A 55 2.06 22.85 -3.22
C VAL A 55 3.26 22.38 -2.44
N THR A 56 3.99 23.31 -1.83
CA THR A 56 5.18 23.04 -1.04
C THR A 56 4.95 23.47 0.40
N LEU A 57 4.84 22.51 1.31
CA LEU A 57 4.55 22.76 2.72
C LEU A 57 5.59 22.10 3.62
N ARG A 58 6.02 22.80 4.68
CA ARG A 58 6.98 22.29 5.67
C ARG A 58 6.47 22.60 7.07
N GLY A 59 5.75 21.66 7.64
CA GLY A 59 5.42 21.64 9.06
C GLY A 59 6.55 21.04 9.89
N ASN A 60 6.26 20.75 11.16
CA ASN A 60 7.09 19.89 12.00
C ASN A 60 6.23 19.04 12.92
N LEU A 61 6.84 18.10 13.64
CA LEU A 61 6.15 17.16 14.52
C LEU A 61 5.17 17.83 15.49
N THR A 62 5.53 18.98 16.05
CA THR A 62 4.71 19.72 17.03
C THR A 62 3.77 20.75 16.41
N HIS A 63 4.01 21.13 15.16
CA HIS A 63 3.28 22.18 14.44
C HIS A 63 3.07 21.74 12.98
N PRO A 64 2.23 20.73 12.73
CA PRO A 64 1.90 20.35 11.36
C PRO A 64 1.10 21.46 10.67
N ILE A 65 1.14 21.49 9.34
CA ILE A 65 0.31 22.39 8.52
C ILE A 65 -0.97 21.64 8.15
N ARG A 66 -2.14 22.24 8.32
CA ARG A 66 -3.42 21.61 7.96
C ARG A 66 -4.09 22.33 6.79
N VAL A 67 -4.50 21.60 5.77
CA VAL A 67 -5.28 22.07 4.63
C VAL A 67 -6.56 21.24 4.55
N TYR A 68 -7.71 21.86 4.81
CA TYR A 68 -8.93 21.09 5.01
C TYR A 68 -10.21 21.81 4.62
N ALA A 69 -11.28 21.03 4.44
CA ALA A 69 -12.65 21.50 4.46
C ALA A 69 -13.39 20.98 5.71
N LEU A 70 -14.46 21.68 6.12
CA LEU A 70 -15.37 21.16 7.15
C LEU A 70 -16.11 19.93 6.63
N SER A 71 -16.41 18.96 7.49
CA SER A 71 -17.04 17.69 7.10
C SER A 71 -18.46 17.83 6.52
N ASN A 72 -19.14 18.93 6.81
CA ASN A 72 -20.45 19.27 6.24
C ASN A 72 -20.35 20.15 4.98
N GLU A 73 -19.15 20.54 4.55
CA GLU A 73 -18.91 21.30 3.33
C GLU A 73 -18.33 20.40 2.24
N THR A 74 -18.70 20.66 0.99
CA THR A 74 -18.13 19.98 -0.18
C THR A 74 -17.20 20.93 -0.91
N VAL A 75 -15.92 20.58 -0.97
CA VAL A 75 -14.89 21.28 -1.76
C VAL A 75 -14.49 20.40 -2.92
N LEU A 76 -14.76 20.86 -4.15
CA LEU A 76 -14.37 20.18 -5.38
C LEU A 76 -13.27 20.97 -6.11
N ILE A 77 -12.09 20.37 -6.24
CA ILE A 77 -10.94 20.92 -6.96
C ILE A 77 -10.84 20.20 -8.32
N SER A 78 -11.08 20.93 -9.40
CA SER A 78 -11.09 20.39 -10.76
C SER A 78 -9.80 20.72 -11.50
N GLY A 79 -9.17 19.68 -12.06
CA GLY A 79 -8.17 19.79 -13.11
C GLY A 79 -8.80 20.12 -14.47
N ASP A 80 -8.00 20.01 -15.54
CA ASP A 80 -8.48 20.22 -16.89
C ASP A 80 -9.10 18.96 -17.49
N SER A 81 -10.15 19.12 -18.30
CA SER A 81 -10.85 17.98 -18.91
C SER A 81 -10.04 17.26 -19.99
N ALA A 82 -9.01 17.90 -20.55
CA ALA A 82 -8.12 17.28 -21.52
C ALA A 82 -7.05 16.39 -20.86
N GLY A 83 -6.93 16.43 -19.53
CA GLY A 83 -5.92 15.67 -18.80
C GLY A 83 -4.50 16.08 -19.16
N SER A 84 -4.28 17.36 -19.44
CA SER A 84 -2.98 17.91 -19.85
C SER A 84 -2.00 18.07 -18.68
N GLN A 85 -2.48 18.16 -17.44
CA GLN A 85 -1.67 18.23 -16.22
C GLN A 85 -2.30 17.44 -15.07
N ASN A 86 -1.49 17.11 -14.06
CA ASN A 86 -2.02 16.56 -12.80
C ASN A 86 -2.89 17.61 -12.09
N ILE A 87 -3.88 17.19 -11.31
CA ILE A 87 -4.73 18.13 -10.56
C ILE A 87 -3.88 18.90 -9.54
N VAL A 88 -3.07 18.18 -8.77
CA VAL A 88 -2.16 18.81 -7.81
C VAL A 88 -0.88 17.98 -7.63
N ASN A 89 0.24 18.67 -7.53
CA ASN A 89 1.53 18.13 -7.14
C ASN A 89 1.84 18.58 -5.71
N LEU A 90 2.20 17.65 -4.83
CA LEU A 90 2.47 17.90 -3.42
C LEU A 90 3.92 17.56 -3.10
N ASP A 91 4.63 18.53 -2.52
CA ASP A 91 5.92 18.34 -1.87
C ASP A 91 5.78 18.79 -0.41
N VAL A 92 5.53 17.84 0.50
CA VAL A 92 5.00 18.18 1.83
C VAL A 92 5.63 17.39 2.96
N GLU A 93 5.96 18.05 4.06
CA GLU A 93 6.41 17.39 5.30
C GLU A 93 5.56 17.86 6.46
N TYR A 94 5.15 16.92 7.33
CA TYR A 94 4.25 17.20 8.46
C TYR A 94 3.02 18.03 8.04
N ALA A 95 2.39 17.63 6.94
CA ALA A 95 1.17 18.26 6.44
C ALA A 95 -0.03 17.32 6.55
N VAL A 96 -1.22 17.88 6.77
CA VAL A 96 -2.49 17.15 6.82
C VAL A 96 -3.41 17.72 5.75
N PHE A 97 -3.81 16.90 4.79
CA PHE A 97 -4.85 17.22 3.80
C PHE A 97 -6.11 16.46 4.16
N GLU A 98 -7.24 17.15 4.30
CA GLU A 98 -8.46 16.55 4.85
C GLU A 98 -9.77 17.02 4.20
N ASN A 99 -10.67 16.08 3.88
CA ASN A 99 -12.02 16.35 3.37
C ASN A 99 -12.06 17.13 2.04
N LEU A 100 -11.13 16.85 1.11
CA LEU A 100 -11.08 17.51 -0.21
C LEU A 100 -11.45 16.54 -1.32
N GLN A 101 -12.17 17.03 -2.33
CA GLN A 101 -12.51 16.25 -3.52
C GLN A 101 -11.75 16.78 -4.73
N PHE A 102 -11.27 15.88 -5.58
CA PHE A 102 -10.48 16.16 -6.76
C PHE A 102 -11.10 15.46 -7.97
N THR A 103 -11.17 16.15 -9.10
CA THR A 103 -11.68 15.56 -10.33
C THR A 103 -10.98 16.09 -11.59
N LEU A 104 -11.07 15.32 -12.69
CA LEU A 104 -10.45 15.63 -13.98
C LEU A 104 -8.91 15.69 -13.89
N GLY A 105 -8.22 16.25 -14.88
CA GLY A 105 -6.76 16.23 -14.98
C GLY A 105 -6.20 14.87 -15.43
N SER A 106 -4.87 14.79 -15.52
CA SER A 106 -4.11 13.57 -15.79
C SER A 106 -4.09 12.70 -14.53
N ARG A 107 -3.02 12.76 -13.73
CA ARG A 107 -3.03 12.19 -12.38
C ARG A 107 -3.84 13.05 -11.42
N GLY A 108 -4.43 12.43 -10.41
CA GLY A 108 -5.17 13.14 -9.39
C GLY A 108 -4.25 13.91 -8.44
N VAL A 109 -3.97 13.31 -7.29
CA VAL A 109 -3.03 13.81 -6.29
C VAL A 109 -1.68 13.15 -6.51
N ARG A 110 -0.71 13.88 -7.05
CA ARG A 110 0.68 13.41 -7.16
C ARG A 110 1.51 13.95 -6.01
N VAL A 111 1.99 13.06 -5.16
CA VAL A 111 2.89 13.38 -4.07
C VAL A 111 4.32 13.19 -4.55
N GLN A 112 4.98 14.30 -4.88
CA GLN A 112 6.36 14.31 -5.35
C GLN A 112 7.35 14.01 -4.23
N HIS A 113 7.03 14.43 -3.02
CA HIS A 113 7.79 14.10 -1.82
C HIS A 113 6.85 14.21 -0.63
N ALA A 114 6.90 13.24 0.29
CA ALA A 114 6.26 13.41 1.58
C ALA A 114 6.90 12.60 2.70
N GLN A 115 6.94 13.21 3.88
CA GLN A 115 7.27 12.53 5.14
C GLN A 115 6.34 12.98 6.26
N HIS A 116 5.98 12.05 7.15
CA HIS A 116 5.17 12.31 8.35
C HIS A 116 3.84 13.06 8.08
N SER A 117 3.28 12.86 6.89
CA SER A 117 2.12 13.60 6.39
C SER A 117 0.89 12.70 6.31
N GLN A 118 -0.29 13.31 6.38
CA GLN A 118 -1.57 12.61 6.43
C GLN A 118 -2.49 13.09 5.30
N PHE A 119 -3.12 12.14 4.64
CA PHE A 119 -4.12 12.34 3.60
C PHE A 119 -5.39 11.64 4.06
N LEU A 120 -6.39 12.43 4.43
CA LEU A 120 -7.54 11.98 5.21
C LEU A 120 -8.83 12.31 4.45
N ASN A 121 -9.69 11.33 4.23
CA ASN A 121 -11.03 11.55 3.67
C ASN A 121 -11.02 12.32 2.34
N LEU A 122 -10.04 12.05 1.48
CA LEU A 122 -10.00 12.67 0.16
C LEU A 122 -10.86 11.88 -0.82
N LYS A 123 -11.44 12.56 -1.81
CA LYS A 123 -12.09 11.89 -2.94
C LYS A 123 -11.35 12.22 -4.21
N VAL A 124 -11.05 11.23 -5.03
CA VAL A 124 -10.48 11.44 -6.37
C VAL A 124 -11.32 10.66 -7.38
N ASN A 125 -12.00 11.35 -8.28
CA ASN A 125 -12.81 10.71 -9.31
C ASN A 125 -12.55 11.25 -10.71
N ASN A 126 -12.63 10.40 -11.72
CA ASN A 126 -12.41 10.78 -13.12
C ASN A 126 -11.01 11.37 -13.40
N ALA A 127 -9.98 10.89 -12.70
CA ALA A 127 -8.60 11.18 -13.09
C ALA A 127 -8.31 10.50 -14.44
N GLY A 128 -7.63 11.21 -15.35
CA GLY A 128 -7.22 10.71 -16.66
C GLY A 128 -6.17 9.60 -16.60
N ASP A 129 -5.52 9.43 -15.46
CA ASP A 129 -4.48 8.45 -15.15
C ASP A 129 -4.62 7.98 -13.68
N ALA A 130 -3.53 7.54 -13.03
CA ALA A 130 -3.52 7.15 -11.63
C ALA A 130 -4.00 8.27 -10.68
N ALA A 131 -4.82 7.91 -9.70
CA ALA A 131 -5.52 8.88 -8.86
C ALA A 131 -4.67 9.41 -7.70
N PHE A 132 -4.00 8.56 -6.94
CA PHE A 132 -3.09 8.95 -5.86
C PHE A 132 -1.71 8.31 -6.10
N THR A 133 -0.67 9.13 -6.22
CA THR A 133 0.66 8.64 -6.63
C THR A 133 1.77 9.13 -5.71
N THR A 134 2.70 8.23 -5.37
CA THR A 134 3.95 8.50 -4.66
C THR A 134 5.11 7.81 -5.41
N ASN A 135 5.42 8.30 -6.61
CA ASN A 135 6.27 7.58 -7.56
C ASN A 135 7.35 8.43 -8.23
N ASP A 136 7.87 9.43 -7.51
CA ASP A 136 8.99 10.24 -7.98
C ASP A 136 10.34 9.62 -7.60
N SER A 137 11.22 9.46 -8.59
CA SER A 137 12.52 8.80 -8.43
C SER A 137 13.41 9.51 -7.39
N GLY A 138 14.18 8.72 -6.64
CA GLY A 138 15.06 9.19 -5.57
C GLY A 138 14.38 9.45 -4.23
N GLN A 139 13.06 9.27 -4.14
CA GLN A 139 12.29 9.62 -2.94
C GLN A 139 12.12 8.44 -1.97
N THR A 140 12.08 8.77 -0.69
CA THR A 140 11.60 7.88 0.37
C THR A 140 10.38 8.53 1.00
N TYR A 141 9.23 7.94 0.78
CA TYR A 141 7.96 8.35 1.38
C TYR A 141 7.83 7.67 2.74
N LEU A 142 8.04 8.45 3.80
CA LEU A 142 8.20 7.92 5.16
C LEU A 142 7.01 8.27 6.04
N ASN A 143 6.45 7.27 6.71
CA ASN A 143 5.44 7.47 7.76
C ASN A 143 4.25 8.31 7.27
N LEU A 144 3.71 7.92 6.11
CA LEU A 144 2.49 8.52 5.57
C LEU A 144 1.27 7.80 6.11
N THR A 145 0.21 8.56 6.39
CA THR A 145 -1.12 8.01 6.63
C THR A 145 -2.02 8.35 5.46
N ILE A 146 -2.52 7.35 4.74
CA ILE A 146 -3.47 7.47 3.64
C ILE A 146 -4.75 6.76 4.07
N ARG A 147 -5.73 7.55 4.54
CA ARG A 147 -6.90 7.01 5.24
C ARG A 147 -8.21 7.61 4.77
N GLY A 148 -9.21 6.74 4.55
CA GLY A 148 -10.57 7.20 4.22
C GLY A 148 -10.69 7.76 2.81
N LEU A 149 -9.75 7.47 1.91
CA LEU A 149 -9.82 7.98 0.54
C LEU A 149 -10.87 7.19 -0.25
N GLU A 150 -11.70 7.90 -1.02
CA GLU A 150 -12.56 7.32 -2.06
C GLU A 150 -11.93 7.60 -3.43
N ILE A 151 -11.69 6.55 -4.22
CA ILE A 151 -11.13 6.68 -5.55
C ILE A 151 -11.97 5.89 -6.56
N SER A 152 -12.34 6.53 -7.66
CA SER A 152 -13.11 5.86 -8.72
C SER A 152 -12.95 6.43 -10.12
N ASN A 153 -13.35 5.62 -11.11
CA ASN A 153 -13.49 6.03 -12.51
C ASN A 153 -12.20 6.60 -13.13
N THR A 154 -11.05 6.05 -12.74
CA THR A 154 -9.74 6.37 -13.32
C THR A 154 -9.63 5.90 -14.77
N ARG A 155 -8.71 6.51 -15.53
CA ARG A 155 -8.42 6.18 -16.94
C ARG A 155 -6.91 6.01 -17.13
N GLY A 156 -6.41 5.88 -18.36
CA GLY A 156 -4.97 5.74 -18.60
C GLY A 156 -4.43 4.43 -18.03
N THR A 157 -3.34 4.45 -17.26
CA THR A 157 -2.95 3.28 -16.45
C THR A 157 -3.97 3.03 -15.34
N GLY A 158 -4.38 4.09 -14.63
CA GLY A 158 -5.62 4.19 -13.87
C GLY A 158 -5.68 3.45 -12.55
N GLU A 159 -4.55 3.29 -11.88
CA GLU A 159 -4.48 2.75 -10.53
C GLU A 159 -5.18 3.69 -9.53
N CYS A 160 -5.86 3.14 -8.52
CA CYS A 160 -6.32 3.99 -7.42
C CYS A 160 -5.12 4.55 -6.64
N PHE A 161 -4.20 3.67 -6.24
CA PHE A 161 -3.00 4.03 -5.51
C PHE A 161 -1.75 3.44 -6.17
N TYR A 162 -0.88 4.29 -6.70
CA TYR A 162 0.42 3.91 -7.23
C TYR A 162 1.51 4.35 -6.25
N LEU A 163 2.05 3.40 -5.47
CA LEU A 163 2.88 3.70 -4.31
C LEU A 163 4.30 3.14 -4.44
N GLY A 164 5.28 4.03 -4.55
CA GLY A 164 6.69 3.71 -4.79
C GLY A 164 7.03 3.62 -6.28
N CYS A 165 8.24 3.14 -6.61
CA CYS A 165 8.73 3.06 -7.98
C CYS A 165 9.20 1.66 -8.36
N ASN A 166 9.12 1.35 -9.65
CA ASN A 166 9.76 0.17 -10.22
C ASN A 166 11.26 0.15 -9.88
N ASN A 167 11.82 -1.06 -9.74
CA ASN A 167 13.22 -1.30 -9.43
C ASN A 167 13.72 -0.58 -8.16
N ALA A 168 12.80 -0.25 -7.25
CA ALA A 168 13.07 0.51 -6.05
C ALA A 168 13.75 1.87 -6.28
N ALA A 169 13.46 2.54 -7.40
CA ALA A 169 13.95 3.90 -7.65
C ALA A 169 13.40 4.92 -6.62
N CYS A 170 12.30 4.61 -5.94
CA CYS A 170 11.73 5.30 -4.80
C CYS A 170 10.91 4.30 -3.98
N LYS A 171 10.68 4.59 -2.69
CA LYS A 171 10.18 3.59 -1.73
C LYS A 171 9.14 4.18 -0.78
N MET A 172 8.18 3.36 -0.38
CA MET A 172 7.29 3.63 0.76
C MET A 172 7.83 2.91 2.00
N VAL A 173 8.01 3.63 3.10
CA VAL A 173 8.58 3.08 4.33
C VAL A 173 7.70 3.44 5.52
N ASP A 174 7.33 2.42 6.31
CA ASP A 174 6.56 2.58 7.55
C ASP A 174 5.25 3.38 7.35
N CYS A 175 4.58 3.24 6.20
CA CYS A 175 3.33 3.94 5.87
C CYS A 175 2.09 3.09 6.20
N VAL A 176 0.96 3.77 6.41
CA VAL A 176 -0.36 3.15 6.63
C VAL A 176 -1.32 3.56 5.53
N ILE A 177 -1.89 2.58 4.84
CA ILE A 177 -2.90 2.73 3.79
C ILE A 177 -4.15 1.99 4.27
N GLU A 178 -5.08 2.73 4.87
CA GLU A 178 -6.19 2.09 5.56
C GLU A 178 -7.57 2.69 5.33
N ASN A 179 -8.58 1.83 5.42
CA ASN A 179 -9.98 2.25 5.31
C ASN A 179 -10.27 3.07 4.06
N ASN A 180 -9.61 2.77 2.94
CA ASN A 180 -9.86 3.42 1.67
C ASN A 180 -10.90 2.61 0.86
N TYR A 181 -11.58 3.29 -0.04
CA TYR A 181 -12.60 2.74 -0.92
C TYR A 181 -12.20 2.98 -2.37
N CYS A 182 -11.80 1.93 -3.08
CA CYS A 182 -11.35 1.99 -4.47
C CYS A 182 -12.30 1.20 -5.35
N HIS A 183 -12.80 1.81 -6.42
CA HIS A 183 -13.75 1.12 -7.28
C HIS A 183 -13.88 1.64 -8.71
N ASP A 184 -14.42 0.79 -9.58
CA ASP A 184 -14.77 1.12 -10.96
C ASP A 184 -13.58 1.66 -11.77
N THR A 185 -12.45 0.96 -11.69
CA THR A 185 -11.23 1.25 -12.47
C THR A 185 -11.15 0.38 -13.74
N THR A 186 -12.20 -0.37 -14.07
CA THR A 186 -12.22 -1.31 -15.19
C THR A 186 -12.05 -0.69 -16.58
N ALA A 187 -12.32 0.61 -16.69
CA ALA A 187 -12.17 1.36 -17.94
C ALA A 187 -10.70 1.74 -18.24
N ALA A 188 -9.80 1.60 -17.27
CA ALA A 188 -8.38 1.86 -17.44
C ALA A 188 -7.65 0.67 -18.12
N SER A 189 -6.44 0.92 -18.59
CA SER A 189 -5.60 -0.11 -19.23
C SER A 189 -4.99 -1.09 -18.24
N GLN A 190 -4.68 -0.65 -17.01
CA GLN A 190 -4.21 -1.50 -15.91
C GLN A 190 -5.26 -1.52 -14.81
N GLY A 191 -5.51 -0.40 -14.14
CA GLY A 191 -6.61 -0.23 -13.20
C GLY A 191 -6.43 -0.99 -11.88
N ASP A 192 -5.22 -1.12 -11.36
CA ASP A 192 -4.96 -1.72 -10.04
C ASP A 192 -5.70 -0.97 -8.93
N GLY A 193 -6.05 -1.68 -7.86
CA GLY A 193 -6.53 -1.03 -6.64
C GLY A 193 -5.37 -0.34 -5.91
N ILE A 194 -4.60 -1.10 -5.14
CA ILE A 194 -3.41 -0.60 -4.45
C ILE A 194 -2.18 -1.30 -4.98
N GLU A 195 -1.24 -0.54 -5.52
CA GLU A 195 0.04 -1.05 -5.96
C GLU A 195 1.19 -0.52 -5.07
N LEU A 196 1.87 -1.43 -4.38
CA LEU A 196 3.03 -1.12 -3.54
C LEU A 196 4.30 -1.69 -4.20
N LYS A 197 5.10 -0.79 -4.78
CA LYS A 197 6.25 -1.13 -5.61
C LYS A 197 7.47 -1.62 -4.83
N THR A 198 8.36 -2.25 -5.59
CA THR A 198 9.59 -2.91 -5.13
C THR A 198 10.39 -2.03 -4.19
N GLY A 199 10.91 -2.63 -3.12
CA GLY A 199 11.73 -1.91 -2.16
C GLY A 199 10.98 -1.23 -1.03
N SER A 200 9.66 -1.16 -1.11
CA SER A 200 8.83 -0.62 -0.04
C SER A 200 8.66 -1.64 1.08
N TYR A 201 8.84 -1.24 2.34
CA TYR A 201 8.80 -2.14 3.51
C TYR A 201 8.21 -1.48 4.76
N GLY A 202 7.81 -2.29 5.73
CA GLY A 202 7.19 -1.83 6.98
C GLY A 202 5.79 -1.21 6.81
N ASN A 203 5.18 -1.35 5.62
CA ASN A 203 3.89 -0.72 5.35
C ASN A 203 2.73 -1.60 5.80
N ILE A 204 1.61 -0.97 6.17
CA ILE A 204 0.37 -1.65 6.54
C ILE A 204 -0.75 -1.22 5.59
N ILE A 205 -1.32 -2.18 4.87
CA ILE A 205 -2.49 -1.99 3.99
C ILE A 205 -3.67 -2.71 4.64
N ARG A 206 -4.62 -1.98 5.24
CA ARG A 206 -5.68 -2.61 6.01
C ARG A 206 -7.08 -2.02 5.88
N ASN A 207 -8.09 -2.86 6.07
CA ASN A 207 -9.49 -2.43 6.10
C ASN A 207 -9.97 -1.68 4.84
N ASN A 208 -9.28 -1.85 3.71
CA ASN A 208 -9.70 -1.23 2.46
C ASN A 208 -10.83 -2.06 1.82
N VAL A 209 -11.71 -1.38 1.10
CA VAL A 209 -12.78 -1.96 0.30
C VAL A 209 -12.45 -1.70 -1.16
N ILE A 210 -12.20 -2.77 -1.92
CA ILE A 210 -11.74 -2.68 -3.31
C ILE A 210 -12.63 -3.54 -4.19
N PHE A 211 -13.25 -2.97 -5.22
CA PHE A 211 -14.04 -3.79 -6.14
C PHE A 211 -14.11 -3.24 -7.55
N ASN A 212 -14.41 -4.11 -8.51
CA ASN A 212 -14.52 -3.74 -9.93
C ASN A 212 -13.24 -3.06 -10.44
N THR A 213 -12.12 -3.79 -10.34
CA THR A 213 -10.81 -3.36 -10.84
C THR A 213 -10.36 -4.19 -12.04
N LYS A 214 -9.59 -3.59 -12.95
CA LYS A 214 -9.09 -4.28 -14.15
C LYS A 214 -7.90 -5.20 -13.82
N TYR A 215 -6.92 -4.69 -13.10
CA TYR A 215 -5.77 -5.43 -12.58
C TYR A 215 -5.99 -5.74 -11.09
N PRO A 216 -5.01 -6.34 -10.38
CA PRO A 216 -5.27 -6.83 -9.05
C PRO A 216 -5.81 -5.78 -8.09
N GLY A 217 -6.63 -6.24 -7.15
CA GLY A 217 -7.13 -5.37 -6.09
C GLY A 217 -5.98 -4.82 -5.24
N ILE A 218 -4.99 -5.66 -4.92
CA ILE A 218 -3.74 -5.25 -4.29
C ILE A 218 -2.56 -5.96 -4.97
N THR A 219 -1.55 -5.20 -5.40
CA THR A 219 -0.29 -5.70 -5.94
C THR A 219 0.86 -5.32 -5.00
N LEU A 220 1.60 -6.31 -4.52
CA LEU A 220 2.75 -6.16 -3.63
C LEU A 220 4.01 -6.71 -4.30
N TYR A 221 5.00 -5.85 -4.45
CA TYR A 221 6.32 -6.24 -4.90
C TYR A 221 7.20 -6.66 -3.71
N SER A 222 8.39 -7.20 -3.99
CA SER A 222 9.33 -7.59 -2.94
C SER A 222 9.83 -6.38 -2.16
N THR A 223 10.06 -6.51 -0.85
CA THR A 223 10.55 -5.41 0.00
C THR A 223 11.99 -4.99 -0.30
N TYR A 224 12.69 -5.70 -1.18
CA TYR A 224 14.03 -5.37 -1.66
C TYR A 224 14.23 -5.84 -3.10
N TYR A 225 15.29 -5.34 -3.73
CA TYR A 225 15.71 -5.66 -5.09
C TYR A 225 17.11 -6.29 -5.11
N THR A 226 17.52 -6.86 -6.24
CA THR A 226 18.72 -7.71 -6.36
C THR A 226 20.05 -7.03 -6.05
N ASN A 227 20.09 -5.69 -6.02
CA ASN A 227 21.30 -4.89 -5.74
C ASN A 227 21.17 -4.01 -4.48
N TYR A 228 20.39 -4.44 -3.49
CA TYR A 228 20.25 -3.71 -2.23
C TYR A 228 21.54 -3.73 -1.42
N ASP A 229 21.79 -2.62 -0.73
CA ASP A 229 22.74 -2.61 0.39
C ASP A 229 22.35 -3.70 1.40
N ALA A 230 23.34 -4.42 1.94
CA ALA A 230 23.09 -5.57 2.80
C ALA A 230 22.38 -5.17 4.11
N ALA A 231 22.70 -4.01 4.67
CA ALA A 231 22.05 -3.52 5.88
C ALA A 231 20.62 -3.07 5.61
N GLU A 232 20.39 -2.39 4.47
CA GLU A 232 19.03 -2.03 4.06
C GLU A 232 18.17 -3.27 3.76
N LYS A 233 18.71 -4.29 3.09
CA LYS A 233 18.03 -5.56 2.87
C LYS A 233 17.65 -6.22 4.20
N ALA A 234 18.57 -6.28 5.17
CA ALA A 234 18.30 -6.87 6.48
C ALA A 234 17.19 -6.09 7.22
N LEU A 235 17.21 -4.77 7.15
CA LEU A 235 16.16 -3.92 7.72
C LEU A 235 14.80 -4.19 7.04
N ALA A 236 14.76 -4.22 5.71
CA ALA A 236 13.54 -4.48 4.96
C ALA A 236 12.95 -5.87 5.28
N ILE A 237 13.80 -6.91 5.39
CA ILE A 237 13.39 -8.26 5.81
C ILE A 237 12.78 -8.25 7.21
N SER A 238 13.38 -7.50 8.15
CA SER A 238 12.85 -7.40 9.52
C SER A 238 11.51 -6.68 9.64
N LYS A 239 11.08 -5.99 8.58
CA LYS A 239 9.85 -5.18 8.51
C LYS A 239 9.00 -5.59 7.29
N PRO A 240 8.38 -6.79 7.31
CA PRO A 240 7.52 -7.22 6.20
C PRO A 240 6.35 -6.25 6.01
N ASN A 241 5.87 -6.13 4.77
CA ASN A 241 4.59 -5.44 4.54
C ASN A 241 3.44 -6.30 5.09
N ILE A 242 2.45 -5.66 5.70
CA ILE A 242 1.27 -6.34 6.26
C ILE A 242 0.04 -5.93 5.45
N VAL A 243 -0.71 -6.93 4.96
CA VAL A 243 -1.99 -6.73 4.28
C VAL A 243 -3.07 -7.45 5.06
N GLU A 244 -3.97 -6.69 5.69
CA GLU A 244 -4.94 -7.29 6.62
C GLU A 244 -6.34 -6.69 6.64
N GLY A 245 -7.36 -7.51 6.87
CA GLY A 245 -8.74 -7.02 7.07
C GLY A 245 -9.36 -6.35 5.83
N ASN A 246 -8.74 -6.46 4.66
CA ASN A 246 -9.25 -5.90 3.42
C ASN A 246 -10.34 -6.80 2.84
N ILE A 247 -11.28 -6.19 2.11
CA ILE A 247 -12.24 -6.92 1.29
C ILE A 247 -12.05 -6.55 -0.18
N ILE A 248 -11.99 -7.58 -1.03
CA ILE A 248 -11.71 -7.42 -2.46
C ILE A 248 -12.68 -8.28 -3.25
N TRP A 249 -13.38 -7.70 -4.24
CA TRP A 249 -14.21 -8.52 -5.13
C TRP A 249 -14.35 -8.01 -6.56
N THR A 250 -14.64 -8.92 -7.49
CA THR A 250 -14.88 -8.58 -8.91
C THR A 250 -13.66 -7.88 -9.52
N THR A 251 -12.47 -8.38 -9.23
CA THR A 251 -11.24 -8.02 -9.96
C THR A 251 -11.22 -8.83 -11.26
N ILE A 252 -10.86 -8.24 -12.39
CA ILE A 252 -10.69 -9.01 -13.64
C ILE A 252 -9.42 -9.87 -13.59
N ASP A 253 -8.41 -9.43 -12.82
CA ASP A 253 -7.19 -10.18 -12.50
C ASP A 253 -7.28 -10.80 -11.08
N ASN A 254 -6.14 -10.89 -10.37
CA ASN A 254 -6.03 -11.45 -9.04
C ASN A 254 -6.69 -10.55 -7.99
N GLY A 255 -7.15 -11.10 -6.87
CA GLY A 255 -7.55 -10.26 -5.74
C GLY A 255 -6.33 -9.58 -5.11
N ILE A 256 -5.36 -10.40 -4.70
CA ILE A 256 -4.05 -9.98 -4.20
C ILE A 256 -2.96 -10.69 -4.99
N GLN A 257 -1.99 -9.92 -5.50
CA GLN A 257 -0.76 -10.41 -6.10
C GLN A 257 0.42 -10.02 -5.21
N VAL A 258 1.29 -10.97 -4.89
CA VAL A 258 2.42 -10.74 -3.99
C VAL A 258 3.70 -11.42 -4.47
N THR A 259 4.81 -10.68 -4.38
CA THR A 259 6.15 -11.20 -4.68
C THR A 259 6.84 -11.75 -3.44
N GLY A 260 7.15 -10.91 -2.45
CA GLY A 260 8.01 -11.34 -1.34
C GLY A 260 7.92 -10.49 -0.08
N ASN A 261 8.34 -11.10 1.04
CA ASN A 261 8.45 -10.53 2.37
C ASN A 261 7.19 -9.78 2.83
N ALA A 262 6.09 -10.52 2.91
CA ALA A 262 4.78 -9.98 3.26
C ALA A 262 3.98 -10.93 4.14
N ILE A 263 3.15 -10.36 5.01
CA ILE A 263 2.16 -11.09 5.81
C ILE A 263 0.78 -10.66 5.31
N ILE A 264 0.06 -11.57 4.67
CA ILE A 264 -1.27 -11.37 4.14
C ILE A 264 -2.24 -12.16 5.02
N ARG A 265 -3.07 -11.47 5.81
CA ARG A 265 -3.92 -12.13 6.79
C ARG A 265 -5.29 -11.55 6.98
N ASN A 266 -6.26 -12.35 7.43
CA ASN A 266 -7.61 -11.90 7.74
C ASN A 266 -8.28 -11.12 6.59
N ASN A 267 -7.91 -11.36 5.33
CA ASN A 267 -8.56 -10.70 4.20
C ASN A 267 -9.72 -11.56 3.68
N ILE A 268 -10.71 -10.89 3.10
CA ILE A 268 -11.82 -11.54 2.39
C ILE A 268 -11.67 -11.21 0.91
N ILE A 269 -11.51 -12.23 0.08
CA ILE A 269 -11.35 -12.06 -1.37
C ILE A 269 -12.35 -12.94 -2.09
N MET A 270 -13.12 -12.38 -3.03
CA MET A 270 -14.14 -13.15 -3.73
C MET A 270 -14.36 -12.75 -5.18
N ASN A 271 -14.79 -13.70 -6.00
CA ASN A 271 -15.16 -13.45 -7.40
C ASN A 271 -14.02 -12.78 -8.21
N CYS A 272 -12.83 -13.37 -8.19
CA CYS A 272 -11.68 -12.88 -8.96
C CYS A 272 -11.61 -13.56 -10.33
N GLY A 273 -11.30 -12.81 -11.39
CA GLY A 273 -11.14 -13.34 -12.74
C GLY A 273 -9.92 -14.24 -12.89
N ALA A 274 -8.83 -13.98 -12.15
CA ALA A 274 -7.67 -14.86 -12.04
C ALA A 274 -7.67 -15.63 -10.71
N SER A 275 -6.71 -15.39 -9.81
CA SER A 275 -6.62 -16.04 -8.50
C SER A 275 -7.07 -15.12 -7.37
N CYS A 276 -7.62 -15.62 -6.27
CA CYS A 276 -7.92 -14.72 -5.14
C CYS A 276 -6.62 -14.16 -4.53
N ILE A 277 -5.65 -15.03 -4.21
CA ILE A 277 -4.31 -14.62 -3.79
C ILE A 277 -3.27 -15.39 -4.60
N ALA A 278 -2.36 -14.68 -5.27
CA ALA A 278 -1.28 -15.25 -6.05
C ALA A 278 0.10 -14.82 -5.53
N ILE A 279 0.92 -15.79 -5.14
CA ILE A 279 2.36 -15.61 -4.92
C ILE A 279 3.06 -15.84 -6.25
N GLN A 280 3.67 -14.79 -6.80
CA GLN A 280 4.37 -14.88 -8.08
C GLN A 280 5.42 -13.80 -8.23
N THR A 281 6.38 -14.03 -9.13
CA THR A 281 7.43 -13.05 -9.38
C THR A 281 6.86 -11.80 -10.05
N ASN A 282 6.85 -10.69 -9.32
CA ASN A 282 6.66 -9.35 -9.85
C ASN A 282 7.75 -8.45 -9.25
N GLN A 283 8.82 -8.17 -10.00
CA GLN A 283 10.12 -7.58 -9.62
C GLN A 283 10.66 -7.87 -8.20
N GLY A 284 11.91 -8.34 -8.12
CA GLY A 284 12.58 -8.69 -6.86
C GLY A 284 12.48 -10.18 -6.57
N VAL A 285 12.51 -10.55 -5.29
CA VAL A 285 12.68 -11.94 -4.85
C VAL A 285 11.42 -12.48 -4.20
N VAL A 286 11.06 -13.72 -4.55
CA VAL A 286 9.90 -14.45 -4.01
C VAL A 286 10.34 -15.30 -2.82
N GLU A 287 10.13 -14.79 -1.60
CA GLU A 287 10.44 -15.48 -0.34
C GLU A 287 9.67 -14.84 0.82
N ASN A 288 9.64 -15.48 1.98
CA ASN A 288 9.11 -14.90 3.23
C ASN A 288 7.65 -14.38 3.12
N VAL A 289 6.81 -15.07 2.34
CA VAL A 289 5.39 -14.73 2.21
C VAL A 289 4.55 -15.62 3.11
N LYS A 290 3.70 -15.01 3.94
CA LYS A 290 2.77 -15.71 4.82
C LYS A 290 1.33 -15.39 4.44
N LEU A 291 0.56 -16.40 4.08
CA LEU A 291 -0.89 -16.34 3.86
C LEU A 291 -1.58 -16.97 5.07
N LEU A 292 -2.17 -16.15 5.96
CA LEU A 292 -2.70 -16.60 7.25
C LEU A 292 -4.16 -16.20 7.43
N PHE A 293 -5.06 -17.13 7.74
CA PHE A 293 -6.45 -16.77 8.08
C PHE A 293 -7.18 -15.93 7.01
N ASN A 294 -6.87 -16.07 5.73
CA ASN A 294 -7.67 -15.41 4.68
C ASN A 294 -8.87 -16.27 4.32
N THR A 295 -9.98 -15.65 3.93
CA THR A 295 -11.10 -16.34 3.27
C THR A 295 -11.13 -15.96 1.80
N ALA A 296 -10.93 -16.95 0.93
CA ALA A 296 -10.94 -16.80 -0.53
C ALA A 296 -12.07 -17.64 -1.13
N VAL A 297 -12.89 -17.05 -1.99
CA VAL A 297 -14.07 -17.72 -2.57
C VAL A 297 -14.27 -17.34 -4.04
N THR A 298 -14.45 -18.32 -4.92
CA THR A 298 -14.71 -18.10 -6.36
C THR A 298 -13.56 -17.35 -7.07
N ALA A 299 -12.77 -18.09 -7.83
CA ALA A 299 -11.70 -17.56 -8.66
C ALA A 299 -11.70 -18.27 -10.02
N GLY A 300 -11.34 -17.56 -11.09
CA GLY A 300 -11.21 -18.15 -12.42
C GLY A 300 -10.04 -19.13 -12.56
N SER A 301 -8.99 -18.98 -11.74
CA SER A 301 -7.83 -19.88 -11.68
C SER A 301 -7.80 -20.70 -10.39
N ALA A 302 -7.36 -20.11 -9.28
CA ALA A 302 -7.32 -20.77 -7.97
C ALA A 302 -7.59 -19.77 -6.85
N CYS A 303 -8.15 -20.23 -5.72
CA CYS A 303 -8.30 -19.37 -4.55
C CYS A 303 -6.92 -18.93 -4.05
N LEU A 304 -6.03 -19.89 -3.76
CA LEU A 304 -4.66 -19.63 -3.36
C LEU A 304 -3.70 -20.21 -4.41
N ARG A 305 -2.82 -19.40 -4.96
CA ARG A 305 -1.89 -19.82 -6.01
C ARG A 305 -0.44 -19.47 -5.66
N VAL A 306 0.45 -20.41 -5.90
CA VAL A 306 1.91 -20.22 -5.85
C VAL A 306 2.48 -20.52 -7.23
N THR A 307 2.77 -19.48 -8.01
CA THR A 307 3.40 -19.63 -9.34
C THR A 307 4.91 -19.80 -9.21
N ASN A 308 5.51 -19.04 -8.30
CA ASN A 308 6.93 -19.09 -7.96
C ASN A 308 7.06 -19.20 -6.44
N SER A 309 8.10 -19.88 -5.97
CA SER A 309 8.35 -20.07 -4.54
C SER A 309 9.84 -20.00 -4.21
N GLY A 310 10.15 -19.36 -3.10
CA GLY A 310 11.44 -19.41 -2.42
C GLY A 310 11.26 -19.76 -0.95
N PRO A 311 12.29 -19.61 -0.10
CA PRO A 311 12.22 -20.00 1.31
C PRO A 311 11.17 -19.18 2.09
N GLY A 312 10.74 -19.72 3.23
CA GLY A 312 9.88 -19.02 4.19
C GLY A 312 8.42 -18.83 3.75
N ILE A 313 7.93 -19.63 2.79
CA ILE A 313 6.52 -19.60 2.37
C ILE A 313 5.66 -20.33 3.40
N VAL A 314 4.63 -19.65 3.91
CA VAL A 314 3.66 -20.21 4.86
C VAL A 314 2.25 -19.98 4.34
N ILE A 315 1.47 -21.06 4.19
CA ILE A 315 0.06 -21.01 3.83
C ILE A 315 -0.71 -21.75 4.92
N ALA A 316 -1.25 -21.02 5.88
CA ALA A 316 -1.88 -21.65 7.04
C ALA A 316 -3.20 -21.02 7.46
N ASN A 317 -4.09 -21.86 8.01
CA ASN A 317 -5.34 -21.45 8.62
C ASN A 317 -6.28 -20.68 7.67
N ASN A 318 -6.10 -20.77 6.35
CA ASN A 318 -6.97 -20.12 5.38
C ASN A 318 -8.25 -20.94 5.15
N ALA A 319 -9.26 -20.30 4.59
CA ALA A 319 -10.48 -20.94 4.11
C ALA A 319 -10.63 -20.63 2.61
N ALA A 320 -10.49 -21.64 1.75
CA ALA A 320 -10.38 -21.48 0.29
C ALA A 320 -11.42 -22.34 -0.45
N TYR A 321 -12.41 -21.69 -1.07
CA TYR A 321 -13.55 -22.34 -1.72
C TYR A 321 -13.63 -21.95 -3.20
N CYS A 322 -12.98 -22.75 -4.05
CA CYS A 322 -12.88 -22.53 -5.50
C CYS A 322 -12.87 -23.89 -6.22
N THR A 323 -13.07 -23.93 -7.54
CA THR A 323 -12.83 -25.17 -8.30
C THR A 323 -11.41 -25.72 -8.08
N THR A 324 -10.43 -24.81 -8.04
CA THR A 324 -9.07 -25.07 -7.56
C THR A 324 -8.85 -24.28 -6.28
N ALA A 325 -8.82 -24.94 -5.13
CA ALA A 325 -8.70 -24.26 -3.84
C ALA A 325 -7.27 -23.76 -3.58
N LEU A 326 -6.30 -24.62 -3.84
CA LEU A 326 -4.89 -24.33 -3.60
C LEU A 326 -4.03 -24.99 -4.67
N TYR A 327 -3.23 -24.19 -5.37
CA TYR A 327 -2.37 -24.66 -6.45
C TYR A 327 -0.94 -24.15 -6.28
N ALA A 328 0.05 -25.03 -6.46
CA ALA A 328 1.43 -24.60 -6.69
C ALA A 328 1.92 -25.11 -8.05
N ALA A 329 2.47 -24.20 -8.86
CA ALA A 329 3.01 -24.54 -10.17
C ALA A 329 4.29 -25.40 -10.08
N GLN A 330 4.98 -25.32 -8.95
CA GLN A 330 6.21 -26.06 -8.64
C GLN A 330 6.11 -26.58 -7.21
N ALA A 331 6.92 -27.59 -6.88
CA ALA A 331 7.02 -28.05 -5.50
C ALA A 331 7.48 -26.89 -4.60
N LEU A 332 6.82 -26.75 -3.45
CA LEU A 332 7.27 -25.79 -2.45
C LEU A 332 8.66 -26.21 -1.92
N PRO A 333 9.52 -25.26 -1.54
CA PRO A 333 10.79 -25.56 -0.91
C PRO A 333 10.61 -26.39 0.37
N GLY A 334 11.68 -27.06 0.81
CA GLY A 334 11.62 -27.99 1.95
C GLY A 334 11.20 -27.36 3.28
N ASP A 335 11.37 -26.04 3.43
CA ASP A 335 10.93 -25.23 4.57
C ASP A 335 9.51 -24.64 4.39
N GLY A 336 8.85 -24.91 3.27
CA GLY A 336 7.49 -24.47 2.98
C GLY A 336 6.46 -25.12 3.91
N ILE A 337 5.59 -24.30 4.50
CA ILE A 337 4.55 -24.76 5.44
C ILE A 337 3.17 -24.61 4.79
N VAL A 338 2.41 -25.71 4.72
CA VAL A 338 0.99 -25.69 4.34
C VAL A 338 0.18 -26.35 5.45
N LYS A 339 -0.56 -25.58 6.26
CA LYS A 339 -1.12 -26.15 7.50
C LYS A 339 -2.54 -25.71 7.81
N ASN A 340 -3.39 -26.66 8.17
CA ASN A 340 -4.76 -26.45 8.63
C ASN A 340 -5.58 -25.50 7.74
N ASN A 341 -5.42 -25.58 6.42
CA ASN A 341 -6.31 -24.85 5.52
C ASN A 341 -7.60 -25.64 5.33
N VAL A 342 -8.74 -24.95 5.39
CA VAL A 342 -10.03 -25.54 5.03
C VAL A 342 -10.28 -25.24 3.57
N ILE A 343 -10.52 -26.28 2.78
CA ILE A 343 -10.66 -26.18 1.34
C ILE A 343 -11.94 -26.84 0.83
N GLN A 344 -12.52 -26.24 -0.20
CA GLN A 344 -13.43 -26.91 -1.11
C GLN A 344 -12.88 -26.69 -2.52
N GLY A 345 -12.65 -27.78 -3.25
CA GLY A 345 -12.01 -27.75 -4.58
C GLY A 345 -10.85 -28.73 -4.69
N THR A 346 -10.20 -28.72 -5.84
CA THR A 346 -8.99 -29.50 -6.07
C THR A 346 -7.75 -28.81 -5.49
N THR A 347 -6.71 -29.61 -5.25
CA THR A 347 -5.37 -29.12 -4.94
C THR A 347 -4.33 -30.07 -5.51
N ASN A 348 -3.17 -29.54 -5.90
CA ASN A 348 -2.00 -30.33 -6.32
C ASN A 348 -0.86 -30.26 -5.30
N ILE A 349 -1.10 -29.69 -4.11
CA ILE A 349 -0.09 -29.63 -3.06
C ILE A 349 0.08 -31.01 -2.45
N ALA A 350 1.13 -31.69 -2.90
CA ALA A 350 1.66 -32.89 -2.25
C ALA A 350 2.88 -32.47 -1.43
N THR A 351 2.70 -32.13 -0.15
CA THR A 351 3.83 -32.00 0.78
C THR A 351 3.62 -32.89 1.99
N ALA A 352 4.71 -33.46 2.52
CA ALA A 352 4.68 -34.33 3.70
C ALA A 352 4.08 -33.64 4.95
N ASN A 353 4.05 -32.30 4.95
CA ASN A 353 3.55 -31.47 6.04
C ASN A 353 2.22 -30.77 5.72
N ALA A 354 1.60 -31.05 4.56
CA ALA A 354 0.31 -30.47 4.21
C ALA A 354 -0.80 -31.04 5.10
N THR A 355 -1.48 -30.18 5.86
CA THR A 355 -2.75 -30.54 6.53
C THR A 355 -3.89 -29.72 5.93
N LEU A 356 -4.81 -30.43 5.28
CA LEU A 356 -5.98 -29.86 4.63
C LEU A 356 -7.24 -30.47 5.23
N LYS A 357 -8.27 -29.65 5.35
CA LYS A 357 -9.58 -30.05 5.86
C LYS A 357 -10.62 -29.74 4.80
N ILE A 358 -11.63 -30.58 4.67
CA ILE A 358 -12.69 -30.37 3.68
C ILE A 358 -13.75 -29.45 4.28
N GLY A 359 -14.11 -28.40 3.54
CA GLY A 359 -15.22 -27.51 3.84
C GLY A 359 -16.33 -27.62 2.81
N ASN A 360 -17.42 -26.88 3.06
CA ASN A 360 -18.53 -26.70 2.14
C ASN A 360 -19.01 -25.23 2.19
N LEU A 361 -18.80 -24.49 1.11
CA LEU A 361 -19.08 -23.05 0.99
C LEU A 361 -20.51 -22.69 1.43
N ALA A 362 -21.49 -23.48 1.00
CA ALA A 362 -22.90 -23.22 1.27
C ALA A 362 -23.28 -23.52 2.72
N ALA A 363 -22.65 -24.52 3.35
CA ALA A 363 -22.89 -24.87 4.75
C ALA A 363 -22.05 -24.04 5.73
N ASP A 364 -20.87 -23.61 5.31
CA ASP A 364 -19.87 -23.01 6.19
C ASP A 364 -20.09 -21.52 6.46
N PHE A 365 -20.82 -20.81 5.59
CA PHE A 365 -21.01 -19.36 5.69
C PHE A 365 -22.47 -18.91 5.55
N GLN A 366 -22.77 -17.73 6.09
CA GLN A 366 -24.14 -17.22 6.21
C GLN A 366 -24.81 -16.87 4.89
N GLN A 367 -24.07 -16.30 3.92
CA GLN A 367 -24.65 -15.95 2.62
C GLN A 367 -23.57 -15.95 1.52
N THR A 368 -23.81 -16.72 0.46
CA THR A 368 -22.82 -17.03 -0.60
C THR A 368 -23.39 -16.95 -2.02
N THR A 369 -24.57 -16.36 -2.19
CA THR A 369 -25.34 -16.37 -3.47
C THR A 369 -25.41 -15.02 -4.18
N THR A 370 -25.07 -13.94 -3.49
CA THR A 370 -25.17 -12.54 -3.97
C THR A 370 -23.96 -11.78 -3.47
N LEU A 371 -23.27 -11.08 -4.37
CA LEU A 371 -22.06 -10.34 -4.03
C LEU A 371 -22.39 -8.95 -3.44
N PRO A 372 -21.55 -8.44 -2.52
CA PRO A 372 -20.50 -9.19 -1.82
C PRO A 372 -21.11 -10.20 -0.82
N TYR A 373 -20.44 -11.34 -0.65
CA TYR A 373 -20.88 -12.41 0.24
C TYR A 373 -20.74 -12.03 1.73
N ASN A 374 -21.65 -12.51 2.58
CA ASN A 374 -21.43 -12.55 4.03
C ASN A 374 -20.77 -13.88 4.42
N LEU A 375 -19.44 -13.86 4.46
CA LEU A 375 -18.60 -15.03 4.76
C LEU A 375 -18.35 -15.23 6.27
N PHE A 376 -19.26 -14.75 7.12
CA PHE A 376 -19.21 -15.09 8.53
C PHE A 376 -19.62 -16.55 8.76
N PRO A 377 -18.89 -17.32 9.59
CA PRO A 377 -19.14 -18.75 9.73
C PRO A 377 -20.51 -19.08 10.37
N THR A 378 -21.16 -20.14 9.88
CA THR A 378 -22.35 -20.73 10.51
C THR A 378 -21.97 -21.53 11.77
N ALA A 379 -22.97 -21.97 12.55
CA ALA A 379 -22.74 -22.81 13.74
C ALA A 379 -22.17 -24.20 13.44
N THR A 380 -22.40 -24.71 12.23
CA THR A 380 -21.93 -26.04 11.78
C THR A 380 -20.71 -25.94 10.86
N SER A 381 -20.11 -24.75 10.78
CA SER A 381 -19.06 -24.47 9.81
C SER A 381 -17.82 -25.34 10.04
N SER A 382 -17.30 -25.88 8.95
CA SER A 382 -16.10 -26.72 8.91
C SER A 382 -14.83 -25.95 9.27
N VAL A 383 -14.88 -24.61 9.30
CA VAL A 383 -13.76 -23.75 9.70
C VAL A 383 -13.57 -23.64 11.20
N LEU A 384 -14.57 -24.02 12.00
CA LEU A 384 -14.57 -23.79 13.43
C LEU A 384 -13.54 -24.66 14.16
N ALA A 385 -12.76 -24.03 15.05
CA ALA A 385 -11.74 -24.68 15.87
C ALA A 385 -10.73 -25.52 15.05
N LYS A 386 -10.46 -25.13 13.80
CA LYS A 386 -9.59 -25.88 12.90
C LYS A 386 -8.21 -25.26 12.71
N ALA A 387 -7.98 -24.03 13.14
CA ALA A 387 -6.70 -23.38 12.90
C ALA A 387 -5.58 -23.95 13.79
N ASP A 388 -4.37 -23.90 13.27
CA ASP A 388 -3.15 -24.16 14.01
C ASP A 388 -2.73 -22.95 14.85
N SER A 389 -2.59 -23.15 16.16
CA SER A 389 -2.21 -22.10 17.10
C SER A 389 -0.77 -21.61 16.94
N SER A 390 0.13 -22.40 16.35
CA SER A 390 1.51 -21.97 16.05
C SER A 390 1.58 -20.89 14.97
N GLN A 391 0.53 -20.77 14.16
CA GLN A 391 0.41 -19.75 13.11
C GLN A 391 -0.65 -18.70 13.47
N SER A 392 -0.95 -18.52 14.75
CA SER A 392 -2.00 -17.63 15.25
C SER A 392 -1.75 -16.15 14.93
N VAL A 393 -2.85 -15.38 14.89
CA VAL A 393 -2.86 -13.92 14.77
C VAL A 393 -3.77 -13.38 15.86
N SER A 394 -3.56 -12.14 16.32
CA SER A 394 -4.22 -11.63 17.53
C SER A 394 -5.69 -11.25 17.33
N HIS A 395 -6.11 -10.98 16.10
CA HIS A 395 -7.45 -10.48 15.78
C HIS A 395 -7.96 -11.05 14.45
N ASP A 396 -9.27 -10.89 14.19
CA ASP A 396 -9.95 -11.32 12.98
C ASP A 396 -10.25 -10.14 12.02
N PHE A 397 -10.99 -10.39 10.94
CA PHE A 397 -11.40 -9.38 9.96
C PHE A 397 -12.19 -8.22 10.58
N ASN A 398 -12.99 -8.47 11.61
CA ASN A 398 -13.75 -7.42 12.30
C ASN A 398 -12.91 -6.72 13.40
N GLY A 399 -11.66 -7.12 13.60
CA GLY A 399 -10.82 -6.63 14.69
C GLY A 399 -11.12 -7.30 16.04
N ASN A 400 -11.94 -8.33 16.07
CA ASN A 400 -12.22 -9.08 17.30
C ASN A 400 -11.00 -9.89 17.69
N ALA A 401 -10.70 -9.96 18.99
CA ALA A 401 -9.60 -10.78 19.49
C ALA A 401 -9.84 -12.27 19.17
N ARG A 402 -8.79 -12.94 18.68
CA ARG A 402 -8.79 -14.39 18.50
C ARG A 402 -8.36 -15.06 19.81
N SER A 403 -9.24 -15.86 20.40
CA SER A 403 -8.98 -16.57 21.66
C SER A 403 -9.61 -17.96 21.65
N GLY A 404 -9.14 -18.84 22.54
CA GLY A 404 -9.62 -20.22 22.63
C GLY A 404 -9.26 -21.06 21.40
N ALA A 405 -10.19 -21.91 20.97
CA ALA A 405 -10.02 -22.70 19.76
C ALA A 405 -10.19 -21.80 18.52
N LEU A 406 -9.13 -21.69 17.72
CA LEU A 406 -9.06 -20.74 16.62
C LEU A 406 -9.77 -21.27 15.37
N ASP A 407 -10.53 -20.40 14.71
CA ASP A 407 -11.24 -20.72 13.47
C ASP A 407 -10.35 -20.43 12.25
N CYS A 408 -10.43 -21.26 11.21
CA CYS A 408 -9.79 -20.94 9.93
C CYS A 408 -10.56 -19.85 9.18
N GLY A 409 -9.85 -19.12 8.31
CA GLY A 409 -10.41 -18.02 7.54
C GLY A 409 -10.48 -16.69 8.31
N ALA A 410 -11.07 -15.70 7.67
CA ALA A 410 -10.95 -14.30 8.05
C ALA A 410 -11.64 -13.92 9.36
N TYR A 411 -12.67 -14.66 9.77
CA TYR A 411 -13.42 -14.39 10.99
C TYR A 411 -13.02 -15.32 12.13
N GLN A 412 -13.26 -14.86 13.35
CA GLN A 412 -13.41 -15.70 14.53
C GLN A 412 -14.88 -15.65 14.93
N LYS A 413 -15.58 -16.79 14.89
CA LYS A 413 -17.01 -16.82 15.18
C LYS A 413 -17.29 -16.58 16.66
N GLY A 414 -16.53 -17.26 17.54
CA GLY A 414 -16.82 -17.29 18.97
C GLY A 414 -18.24 -17.82 19.25
N SER A 415 -18.93 -17.18 20.19
CA SER A 415 -20.32 -17.52 20.56
C SER A 415 -21.38 -16.87 19.66
N ALA A 416 -21.00 -15.94 18.77
CA ALA A 416 -21.96 -15.18 17.97
C ALA A 416 -22.68 -16.07 16.95
N SER A 417 -24.01 -15.92 16.83
CA SER A 417 -24.83 -16.62 15.84
C SER A 417 -24.86 -15.91 14.48
N THR A 418 -24.75 -14.58 14.48
CA THR A 418 -24.69 -13.68 13.32
C THR A 418 -23.36 -12.96 13.25
N ASN A 419 -22.98 -12.43 12.08
CA ASN A 419 -21.81 -11.56 11.97
C ASN A 419 -21.97 -10.35 12.92
N PRO A 420 -21.14 -10.21 13.97
CA PRO A 420 -21.30 -9.16 14.98
C PRO A 420 -20.70 -7.82 14.53
N GLY A 421 -19.96 -7.81 13.41
CA GLY A 421 -19.31 -6.63 12.88
C GLY A 421 -19.92 -6.21 11.55
N TRP A 422 -19.05 -5.83 10.63
CA TRP A 422 -19.49 -5.32 9.34
C TRP A 422 -19.94 -6.46 8.42
N ILE A 423 -21.17 -6.35 7.90
CA ILE A 423 -21.65 -7.14 6.78
C ILE A 423 -21.15 -6.45 5.50
N PRO A 424 -20.35 -7.14 4.67
CA PRO A 424 -19.84 -6.59 3.42
C PRO A 424 -20.89 -5.90 2.57
N VAL A 425 -20.60 -4.67 2.14
CA VAL A 425 -21.38 -3.87 1.18
C VAL A 425 -20.45 -2.97 0.37
N LYS A 426 -20.96 -2.33 -0.69
CA LYS A 426 -20.25 -1.23 -1.36
C LYS A 426 -20.13 -0.04 -0.40
N GLY A 427 -19.00 0.66 -0.45
CA GLY A 427 -18.68 1.79 0.42
C GLY A 427 -17.59 1.46 1.44
N PHE A 428 -17.26 2.44 2.28
CA PHE A 428 -16.29 2.24 3.34
C PHE A 428 -16.71 1.17 4.33
N LYS A 429 -15.73 0.36 4.76
CA LYS A 429 -15.89 -0.44 5.97
C LYS A 429 -16.06 0.51 7.16
N PRO A 430 -17.02 0.26 8.07
CA PRO A 430 -17.14 1.04 9.30
C PRO A 430 -15.82 0.97 10.07
N TYR A 431 -15.23 2.13 10.29
CA TYR A 431 -13.99 2.29 11.03
C TYR A 431 -14.29 3.18 12.22
N VAL A 432 -14.13 2.66 13.43
CA VAL A 432 -14.09 3.52 14.61
C VAL A 432 -12.78 4.26 14.55
N TYR A 433 -12.83 5.51 14.12
CA TYR A 433 -11.69 6.41 14.22
C TYR A 433 -11.33 6.52 15.69
N THR A 434 -10.25 5.86 16.08
CA THR A 434 -9.52 6.24 17.28
C THR A 434 -8.54 7.29 16.80
N PRO A 435 -8.66 8.57 17.21
CA PRO A 435 -7.65 9.56 16.89
C PRO A 435 -6.30 8.97 17.25
N SER A 436 -5.41 8.83 16.26
CA SER A 436 -4.07 8.37 16.54
C SER A 436 -3.52 9.27 17.64
N PRO A 437 -2.93 8.71 18.72
CA PRO A 437 -2.05 9.50 19.55
C PRO A 437 -1.11 10.24 18.60
N GLN A 438 -1.00 11.56 18.77
CA GLN A 438 0.11 12.32 18.20
C GLN A 438 1.38 11.47 18.39
N PRO A 439 2.24 11.29 17.36
CA PRO A 439 3.41 10.45 17.51
C PRO A 439 4.17 10.92 18.76
N SER A 440 4.25 10.06 19.77
CA SER A 440 5.17 10.29 20.88
C SER A 440 6.52 10.57 20.23
N PRO A 441 7.24 11.65 20.59
CA PRO A 441 8.53 11.94 20.01
C PRO A 441 9.38 10.68 20.09
N GLN A 442 9.64 10.03 18.95
CA GLN A 442 10.63 8.97 18.96
C GLN A 442 11.94 9.66 19.34
N PRO A 443 12.65 9.17 20.36
CA PRO A 443 13.96 9.69 20.66
C PRO A 443 14.78 9.58 19.37
N SER A 444 15.27 10.72 18.90
CA SER A 444 16.16 10.78 17.74
C SER A 444 17.25 9.72 17.95
N PRO A 445 17.62 8.94 16.92
CA PRO A 445 18.80 8.11 17.00
C PRO A 445 19.92 8.98 17.54
N LYS A 446 20.50 8.61 18.69
CA LYS A 446 21.70 9.27 19.19
C LYS A 446 22.75 9.08 18.12
N VAL A 447 22.92 10.09 17.26
CA VAL A 447 24.08 10.20 16.39
C VAL A 447 25.23 10.44 17.35
N SER A 448 25.93 9.36 17.72
CA SER A 448 27.23 9.46 18.34
C SER A 448 28.06 10.43 17.50
N PRO A 449 28.71 11.45 18.10
CA PRO A 449 29.56 12.36 17.36
C PRO A 449 30.54 11.52 16.54
N LYS A 450 30.49 11.63 15.22
CA LYS A 450 31.57 11.13 14.37
C LYS A 450 32.82 11.87 14.81
N THR A 451 33.69 11.18 15.55
CA THR A 451 35.05 11.62 15.77
C THR A 451 35.68 11.81 14.40
N SER A 452 36.05 13.05 14.11
CA SER A 452 36.83 13.42 12.93
C SER A 452 38.03 12.46 12.79
N PRO A 453 38.36 11.97 11.59
CA PRO A 453 39.56 11.17 11.41
C PRO A 453 40.77 12.00 11.85
N LYS A 454 41.51 11.51 12.86
CA LYS A 454 42.84 12.01 13.18
C LYS A 454 43.73 11.78 11.96
N VAL A 455 44.08 12.86 11.27
CA VAL A 455 45.16 12.87 10.29
C VAL A 455 46.47 12.71 11.06
N SER A 456 47.04 11.52 11.00
CA SER A 456 48.42 11.27 11.45
C SER A 456 49.39 11.79 10.39
N PRO A 457 50.43 12.56 10.75
CA PRO A 457 51.43 13.02 9.78
C PRO A 457 52.32 11.83 9.38
N LYS A 458 52.18 11.36 8.14
CA LYS A 458 53.15 10.42 7.56
C LYS A 458 54.30 11.20 6.94
N SER A 459 55.48 10.92 7.49
CA SER A 459 56.80 11.33 7.03
C SER A 459 57.02 11.04 5.55
N SER A 460 57.62 12.01 4.88
CA SER A 460 58.15 11.94 3.52
C SER A 460 59.20 10.83 3.37
N GLN A 461 58.94 9.86 2.50
CA GLN A 461 60.00 9.18 1.76
C GLN A 461 59.72 9.31 0.27
N ARG A 462 60.61 10.06 -0.39
CA ARG A 462 60.69 10.17 -1.85
C ARG A 462 61.19 8.84 -2.40
N THR A 463 60.48 8.28 -3.36
CA THR A 463 61.08 7.42 -4.38
C THR A 463 60.56 7.87 -5.74
N ASN A 464 61.49 8.32 -6.58
CA ASN A 464 61.29 8.64 -7.98
C ASN A 464 61.11 7.35 -8.76
N ILE A 465 60.00 7.18 -9.50
CA ILE A 465 59.97 6.35 -10.71
C ILE A 465 59.17 7.08 -11.78
N ALA A 466 59.82 7.21 -12.93
CA ALA A 466 59.41 7.94 -14.11
C ALA A 466 58.21 7.30 -14.84
N ALA A 467 57.53 8.16 -15.59
CA ALA A 467 56.40 7.85 -16.44
C ALA A 467 56.74 6.89 -17.59
N ILE A 468 55.85 5.94 -17.84
CA ILE A 468 55.66 5.30 -19.16
C ILE A 468 54.18 5.46 -19.51
N TYR A 469 53.91 6.28 -20.54
CA TYR A 469 52.63 6.32 -21.22
C TYR A 469 52.55 5.15 -22.20
N SER A 470 51.47 4.37 -22.15
CA SER A 470 50.95 3.70 -23.34
C SER A 470 49.43 3.65 -23.31
N ALA A 471 48.86 3.99 -24.45
CA ALA A 471 47.44 4.15 -24.72
C ALA A 471 46.73 2.80 -24.80
N ASN A 472 45.46 2.77 -24.42
CA ASN A 472 44.47 1.86 -25.02
C ASN A 472 43.06 2.45 -24.85
N THR A 473 42.62 3.13 -25.90
CA THR A 473 41.23 3.52 -26.14
C THR A 473 40.52 2.32 -26.75
N VAL A 474 39.54 1.72 -26.04
CA VAL A 474 38.62 0.75 -26.63
C VAL A 474 37.29 1.45 -26.88
N LEU A 475 37.02 1.64 -28.16
CA LEU A 475 35.80 2.17 -28.75
C LEU A 475 34.77 1.04 -28.85
N PHE A 476 33.66 1.13 -28.12
CA PHE A 476 32.51 0.24 -28.32
C PHE A 476 31.55 0.87 -29.34
N ILE A 477 31.45 0.22 -30.50
CA ILE A 477 30.48 0.51 -31.56
C ILE A 477 29.16 -0.18 -31.19
N VAL A 478 28.08 0.58 -31.07
CA VAL A 478 26.71 0.06 -31.00
C VAL A 478 26.11 0.16 -32.40
N LEU A 479 25.85 -1.00 -33.01
CA LEU A 479 25.10 -1.14 -34.25
C LEU A 479 23.59 -1.01 -33.97
N ILE A 480 22.98 -0.02 -34.61
CA ILE A 480 21.53 0.15 -34.72
C ILE A 480 21.05 -0.71 -35.90
N SER A 481 20.19 -1.70 -35.68
CA SER A 481 19.44 -2.36 -36.77
C SER A 481 18.04 -1.76 -36.86
N THR A 482 17.79 -1.04 -37.94
CA THR A 482 16.46 -0.74 -38.48
C THR A 482 15.87 -2.00 -39.10
N ALA A 483 14.66 -2.39 -38.69
CA ALA A 483 13.83 -3.35 -39.42
C ALA A 483 12.68 -2.59 -40.09
N LEU A 484 12.66 -2.65 -41.43
CA LEU A 484 11.57 -2.18 -42.28
C LEU A 484 10.89 -3.41 -42.90
N MET A 485 9.56 -3.29 -43.02
CA MET A 485 8.58 -4.17 -43.65
C MET A 485 9.03 -4.88 -44.94
N LEU A 486 8.58 -6.13 -45.11
CA LEU A 486 7.84 -6.61 -46.29
C LEU A 486 7.27 -8.02 -46.05
N MET A 487 6.02 -8.20 -46.49
CA MET A 487 5.08 -9.34 -46.38
C MET A 487 4.22 -9.41 -45.11
#